data_AF-A0A6B0V4I7-F1
#
_entry.id   AF-A0A6B0V4I7-F1
#
_cell.length_a   1.000
_cell.length_b   1.000
_cell.length_c   1.000
_cell.angle_alpha   90.00
_cell.angle_beta   90.00
_cell.angle_gamma   90.00
#
_symmetry.space_group_name_H-M   'P 1'
#
loop_
_entity.id
_entity.type
_entity.pdbx_description
1 polymer ?
#
loop_
_entity_poly.entity_id
_entity_poly.type
_entity_poly.pdbx_seq_one_letter_code
_entity_poly.pdbx_strand_id
1 'polypeptide(L)'
;MHDDVSPLRREFKHTMCMIRDQKAAWEKHMQESRPHLSSVLTLSEILSSCVAAKLVASDLVSRYPDIRQRVMRKVENELLEEKAKLENTVKLLKRAQNMLSGACQKALHAYEEQRQGLRVEDICLRTETEPSIADMVEWVMDAERHFSSQYPFEALNLLRVSLQLLRHCCLNLGYSVCAREFLLENMSLGENFAAQKFAREWTDDESMLAVLNEMLCTASFLMEAKD
;
A
#
# COMPACT_ATOMS: atom_id res chain seq x y z
N MET A 1 6.93 -45.44 2.57
CA MET A 1 7.58 -44.58 1.56
C MET A 1 6.81 -43.26 1.59
N HIS A 2 7.22 -42.33 2.46
CA HIS A 2 6.44 -41.12 2.79
C HIS A 2 7.23 -39.81 2.55
N ASP A 3 8.43 -39.89 1.97
CA ASP A 3 9.40 -38.77 1.98
C ASP A 3 9.27 -37.76 0.83
N ASP A 4 8.50 -38.06 -0.22
CA ASP A 4 8.55 -37.31 -1.48
C ASP A 4 7.94 -35.89 -1.40
N VAL A 5 7.04 -35.66 -0.43
CA VAL A 5 6.34 -34.36 -0.29
C VAL A 5 6.93 -33.44 0.77
N SER A 6 7.95 -33.90 1.50
CA SER A 6 8.63 -33.12 2.54
C SER A 6 9.33 -31.84 2.02
N PRO A 7 9.93 -31.80 0.81
CA PRO A 7 10.52 -30.58 0.28
C PRO A 7 9.46 -29.54 -0.09
N LEU A 8 8.35 -30.00 -0.68
CA LEU A 8 7.24 -29.15 -1.08
C LEU A 8 6.56 -28.49 0.13
N ARG A 9 6.29 -29.26 1.19
CA ARG A 9 5.77 -28.73 2.46
C ARG A 9 6.70 -27.67 3.06
N ARG A 10 8.01 -27.86 2.97
CA ARG A 10 8.99 -26.89 3.46
C ARG A 10 8.93 -25.58 2.67
N GLU A 11 8.80 -25.66 1.35
CA GLU A 11 8.67 -24.48 0.49
C GLU A 11 7.40 -23.70 0.83
N PHE A 12 6.24 -24.37 0.95
CA PHE A 12 4.99 -23.71 1.33
C PHE A 12 5.05 -23.07 2.72
N LYS A 13 5.62 -23.75 3.72
CA LYS A 13 5.84 -23.17 5.05
C LYS A 13 6.72 -21.92 4.99
N HIS A 14 7.79 -21.95 4.19
CA HIS A 14 8.64 -20.79 3.98
C HIS A 14 7.87 -19.63 3.34
N THR A 15 7.06 -19.89 2.31
CA THR A 15 6.20 -18.89 1.67
C THR A 15 5.18 -18.31 2.64
N MET A 16 4.58 -19.11 3.52
CA MET A 16 3.67 -18.60 4.56
C MET A 16 4.35 -17.66 5.55
N CYS A 17 5.57 -18.00 6.00
CA CYS A 17 6.37 -17.09 6.82
C CYS A 17 6.67 -15.78 6.07
N MET A 18 7.03 -15.86 4.79
CA MET A 18 7.26 -14.69 3.95
C MET A 18 6.00 -13.82 3.81
N ILE A 19 4.83 -14.43 3.56
CA ILE A 19 3.54 -13.72 3.47
C ILE A 19 3.27 -12.98 4.78
N ARG A 20 3.43 -13.64 5.93
CA ARG A 20 3.25 -13.04 7.26
C ARG A 20 4.17 -11.83 7.47
N ASP A 21 5.46 -12.00 7.19
CA ASP A 21 6.44 -10.95 7.43
C ASP A 21 6.22 -9.75 6.48
N GLN A 22 5.87 -10.01 5.21
CA GLN A 22 5.54 -8.94 4.25
C GLN A 22 4.22 -8.25 4.59
N LYS A 23 3.24 -8.96 5.13
CA LYS A 23 2.00 -8.35 5.63
C LYS A 23 2.29 -7.38 6.79
N ALA A 24 3.07 -7.81 7.78
CA ALA A 24 3.44 -6.96 8.91
C ALA A 24 4.24 -5.71 8.46
N ALA A 25 5.13 -5.89 7.48
CA ALA A 25 5.85 -4.76 6.87
C ALA A 25 4.90 -3.81 6.15
N TRP A 26 3.93 -4.33 5.39
CA TRP A 26 2.89 -3.53 4.73
C TRP A 26 2.10 -2.72 5.75
N GLU A 27 1.54 -3.36 6.79
CA GLU A 27 0.77 -2.70 7.85
C GLU A 27 1.56 -1.57 8.52
N LYS A 28 2.84 -1.83 8.82
CA LYS A 28 3.73 -0.82 9.38
C LYS A 28 3.87 0.38 8.45
N HIS A 29 4.20 0.16 7.18
CA HIS A 29 4.36 1.24 6.21
C HIS A 29 3.06 2.01 5.96
N MET A 30 1.92 1.31 5.96
CA MET A 30 0.59 1.92 5.88
C MET A 30 0.33 2.81 7.08
N GLN A 31 0.60 2.33 8.30
CA GLN A 31 0.43 3.10 9.52
C GLN A 31 1.35 4.32 9.56
N GLU A 32 2.60 4.19 9.11
CA GLU A 32 3.56 5.29 8.96
C GLU A 32 3.09 6.34 7.93
N SER A 33 2.31 5.94 6.91
CA SER A 33 1.79 6.87 5.89
C SER A 33 0.60 7.72 6.35
N ARG A 34 -0.19 7.24 7.33
CA ARG A 34 -1.39 7.94 7.83
C ARG A 34 -1.14 9.38 8.28
N PRO A 35 -0.13 9.69 9.12
CA PRO A 35 0.14 11.08 9.50
C PRO A 35 0.52 11.95 8.29
N HIS A 36 1.21 11.40 7.29
CA HIS A 36 1.57 12.13 6.08
C HIS A 36 0.34 12.49 5.24
N LEU A 37 -0.61 11.57 5.10
CA LEU A 37 -1.89 11.83 4.43
C LEU A 37 -2.71 12.90 5.17
N SER A 38 -2.74 12.84 6.50
CA SER A 38 -3.42 13.85 7.33
C SER A 38 -2.79 15.24 7.17
N SER A 39 -1.46 15.32 7.17
CA SER A 39 -0.72 16.56 6.89
C SER A 39 -1.06 17.11 5.51
N VAL A 40 -1.06 16.26 4.48
CA VAL A 40 -1.40 16.62 3.11
C VAL A 40 -2.84 17.16 2.98
N LEU A 41 -3.81 16.55 3.67
CA LEU A 41 -5.18 17.06 3.74
C LEU A 41 -5.24 18.43 4.42
N THR A 42 -4.58 18.57 5.57
CA THR A 42 -4.53 19.83 6.31
C THR A 42 -3.91 20.94 5.46
N LEU A 43 -2.80 20.67 4.77
CA LEU A 43 -2.12 21.62 3.88
C LEU A 43 -3.01 22.01 2.69
N SER A 44 -3.78 21.06 2.14
CA SER A 44 -4.78 21.34 1.10
C SER A 44 -5.90 22.27 1.58
N GLU A 45 -6.39 22.07 2.81
CA GLU A 45 -7.41 22.93 3.43
C GLU A 45 -6.86 24.33 3.72
N ILE A 46 -5.62 24.41 4.22
CA ILE A 46 -4.93 25.69 4.44
C ILE A 46 -4.79 26.44 3.12
N LEU A 47 -4.36 25.77 2.04
CA LEU A 47 -4.24 26.42 0.75
C LEU A 47 -5.59 26.94 0.23
N SER A 48 -6.62 26.09 0.29
CA SER A 48 -7.97 26.46 -0.15
C SER A 48 -8.50 27.68 0.63
N SER A 49 -8.28 27.67 1.95
CA SER A 49 -8.65 28.77 2.85
C SER A 49 -7.86 30.03 2.54
N CYS A 50 -6.55 29.91 2.26
CA CYS A 50 -5.71 31.03 1.88
C CYS A 50 -6.20 31.68 0.59
N VAL A 51 -6.50 30.88 -0.44
CA VAL A 51 -7.02 31.39 -1.73
C VAL A 51 -8.37 32.08 -1.54
N ALA A 52 -9.30 31.46 -0.80
CA ALA A 52 -10.64 31.99 -0.56
C ALA A 52 -10.66 33.23 0.35
N ALA A 53 -9.66 33.41 1.20
CA ALA A 53 -9.61 34.52 2.14
C ALA A 53 -9.59 35.88 1.41
N LYS A 54 -10.59 36.72 1.70
CA LYS A 54 -10.62 38.13 1.28
C LYS A 54 -9.70 38.94 2.17
N LEU A 55 -8.41 38.92 1.85
CA LEU A 55 -7.37 39.61 2.63
C LEU A 55 -7.26 41.12 2.33
N VAL A 56 -7.92 41.59 1.26
CA VAL A 56 -7.92 43.00 0.84
C VAL A 56 -8.58 43.84 1.95
N ALA A 57 -7.87 44.86 2.44
CA ALA A 57 -8.23 45.74 3.55
C ALA A 57 -8.12 45.16 4.98
N SER A 58 -7.43 44.03 5.18
CA SER A 58 -7.09 43.58 6.55
C SER A 58 -5.83 44.28 7.08
N ASP A 59 -5.82 44.60 8.38
CA ASP A 59 -4.63 45.12 9.09
C ASP A 59 -3.41 44.21 8.92
N LEU A 60 -3.63 42.91 8.76
CA LEU A 60 -2.58 41.92 8.55
C LEU A 60 -1.85 42.14 7.22
N VAL A 61 -2.59 42.39 6.12
CA VAL A 61 -1.98 42.68 4.80
C VAL A 61 -1.32 44.05 4.79
N SER A 62 -1.87 45.03 5.52
CA SER A 62 -1.21 46.34 5.65
C SER A 62 0.15 46.25 6.34
N ARG A 63 0.32 45.33 7.31
CA ARG A 63 1.59 45.10 8.01
C ARG A 63 2.52 44.13 7.28
N TYR A 64 1.94 43.16 6.56
CA TYR A 64 2.66 42.11 5.84
C TYR A 64 2.07 41.93 4.43
N PRO A 65 2.48 42.78 3.46
CA PRO A 65 1.90 42.79 2.12
C PRO A 65 2.07 41.47 1.35
N ASP A 66 3.12 40.71 1.69
CA ASP A 66 3.49 39.45 1.06
C ASP A 66 3.03 38.21 1.84
N ILE A 67 2.23 38.38 2.91
CA ILE A 67 1.84 37.27 3.81
C ILE A 67 1.21 36.10 3.06
N ARG A 68 0.35 36.40 2.07
CA ARG A 68 -0.27 35.38 1.23
C ARG A 68 0.79 34.55 0.49
N GLN A 69 1.74 35.21 -0.17
CA GLN A 69 2.79 34.53 -0.92
C GLN A 69 3.69 33.71 0.01
N ARG A 70 4.02 34.24 1.20
CA ARG A 70 4.82 33.53 2.19
C ARG A 70 4.13 32.27 2.72
N VAL A 71 2.85 32.35 3.06
CA VAL A 71 2.06 31.19 3.50
C VAL A 71 1.96 30.17 2.38
N MET A 72 1.63 30.60 1.16
CA MET A 72 1.52 29.71 0.00
C MET A 72 2.85 28.99 -0.30
N ARG A 73 4.00 29.67 -0.27
CA ARG A 73 5.32 29.04 -0.43
C ARG A 73 5.63 28.05 0.68
N LYS A 74 5.27 28.37 1.94
CA LYS A 74 5.48 27.46 3.07
C LYS A 74 4.68 26.17 2.92
N VAL A 75 3.41 26.30 2.51
CA VAL A 75 2.53 25.16 2.22
C VAL A 75 3.06 24.33 1.05
N GLU A 76 3.53 24.97 -0.03
CA GLU A 76 4.13 24.28 -1.18
C GLU A 76 5.35 23.44 -0.77
N ASN A 77 6.26 24.02 0.01
CA ASN A 77 7.45 23.30 0.49
C ASN A 77 7.07 22.10 1.37
N GLU A 78 6.15 22.27 2.31
CA GLU A 78 5.70 21.17 3.18
C GLU A 78 4.98 20.07 2.38
N LEU A 79 4.17 20.43 1.38
CA LEU A 79 3.54 19.45 0.49
C LEU A 79 4.56 18.65 -0.31
N LEU A 80 5.64 19.28 -0.80
CA LEU A 80 6.72 18.58 -1.50
C LEU A 80 7.44 17.60 -0.58
N GLU A 81 7.70 17.98 0.67
CA GLU A 81 8.29 17.10 1.68
C GLU A 81 7.39 15.90 2.00
N GLU A 82 6.10 16.13 2.25
CA GLU A 82 5.15 15.06 2.53
C GLU A 82 4.96 14.13 1.31
N LYS A 83 4.95 14.68 0.09
CA LYS A 83 4.92 13.90 -1.14
C LYS A 83 6.13 12.97 -1.26
N ALA A 84 7.34 13.46 -0.99
CA ALA A 84 8.54 12.63 -1.03
C ALA A 84 8.48 11.48 -0.02
N LYS A 85 7.92 11.72 1.17
CA LYS A 85 7.70 10.68 2.20
C LYS A 85 6.70 9.63 1.71
N LEU A 86 5.55 10.06 1.17
CA LEU A 86 4.53 9.16 0.61
C LEU A 86 5.04 8.35 -0.59
N GLU A 87 5.83 8.96 -1.48
CA GLU A 87 6.48 8.25 -2.59
C GLU A 87 7.44 7.17 -2.10
N ASN A 88 8.19 7.46 -1.03
CA ASN A 88 9.04 6.45 -0.40
C ASN A 88 8.22 5.31 0.20
N THR A 89 7.11 5.60 0.88
CA THR A 89 6.17 4.58 1.38
C THR A 89 5.65 3.72 0.22
N VAL A 90 5.22 4.32 -0.89
CA VAL A 90 4.75 3.57 -2.08
C VAL A 90 5.84 2.63 -2.62
N LYS A 91 7.10 3.06 -2.64
CA LYS A 91 8.23 2.18 -3.06
C LYS A 91 8.39 0.99 -2.12
N LEU A 92 8.27 1.21 -0.80
CA LEU A 92 8.37 0.14 0.21
C LEU A 92 7.20 -0.84 0.09
N LEU A 93 5.97 -0.35 -0.06
CA LEU A 93 4.78 -1.15 -0.28
C LEU A 93 4.92 -2.02 -1.55
N LYS A 94 5.31 -1.42 -2.69
CA LYS A 94 5.59 -2.17 -3.93
C LYS A 94 6.66 -3.24 -3.75
N ARG A 95 7.70 -2.96 -2.97
CA ARG A 95 8.75 -3.95 -2.68
C ARG A 95 8.18 -5.14 -1.90
N ALA A 96 7.38 -4.89 -0.86
CA ALA A 96 6.73 -5.94 -0.08
C ALA A 96 5.81 -6.81 -0.95
N GLN A 97 5.02 -6.17 -1.83
CA GLN A 97 4.18 -6.87 -2.82
C GLN A 97 5.01 -7.76 -3.75
N ASN A 98 6.08 -7.23 -4.35
CA ASN A 98 6.92 -8.00 -5.27
C ASN A 98 7.59 -9.20 -4.58
N MET A 99 8.02 -9.04 -3.32
CA MET A 99 8.61 -10.12 -2.53
C MET A 99 7.60 -11.22 -2.23
N LEU A 100 6.37 -10.85 -1.85
CA LEU A 100 5.29 -11.80 -1.63
C LEU A 100 4.92 -12.54 -2.91
N SER A 101 4.73 -11.82 -4.01
CA SER A 101 4.37 -12.42 -5.30
C SER A 101 5.44 -13.38 -5.82
N GLY A 102 6.71 -12.99 -5.71
CA GLY A 102 7.82 -13.88 -6.04
C GLY A 102 7.85 -15.15 -5.17
N ALA A 103 7.57 -15.04 -3.87
CA ALA A 103 7.51 -16.20 -2.98
C ALA A 103 6.32 -17.13 -3.28
N CYS A 104 5.15 -16.56 -3.61
CA CYS A 104 3.97 -17.31 -4.00
C CYS A 104 4.20 -18.06 -5.32
N GLN A 105 4.71 -17.35 -6.33
CA GLN A 105 5.03 -17.95 -7.63
C GLN A 105 6.06 -19.07 -7.51
N LYS A 106 7.10 -18.90 -6.69
CA LYS A 106 8.11 -19.93 -6.45
C LYS A 106 7.51 -21.20 -5.84
N ALA A 107 6.64 -21.08 -4.84
CA ALA A 107 5.99 -22.23 -4.22
C ALA A 107 5.00 -22.93 -5.16
N LEU A 108 4.21 -22.16 -5.91
CA LEU A 108 3.27 -22.71 -6.89
C LEU A 108 4.00 -23.41 -8.05
N HIS A 109 5.12 -22.86 -8.52
CA HIS A 109 5.95 -23.52 -9.53
C HIS A 109 6.53 -24.84 -9.02
N ALA A 110 7.05 -24.87 -7.79
CA ALA A 110 7.54 -26.10 -7.18
C ALA A 110 6.45 -27.18 -7.06
N TYR A 111 5.21 -26.77 -6.78
CA TYR A 111 4.05 -27.68 -6.81
C TYR A 111 3.76 -28.19 -8.23
N GLU A 112 3.74 -27.30 -9.22
CA GLU A 112 3.46 -27.67 -10.62
C GLU A 112 4.48 -28.66 -11.20
N GLU A 113 5.76 -28.53 -10.84
CA GLU A 113 6.82 -29.45 -11.24
C GLU A 113 6.63 -30.85 -10.65
N GLN A 114 6.17 -30.93 -9.40
CA GLN A 114 6.09 -32.19 -8.65
C GLN A 114 4.71 -32.87 -8.77
N ARG A 115 3.64 -32.13 -9.10
CA ARG A 115 2.25 -32.64 -9.03
C ARG A 115 1.99 -33.89 -9.88
N GLN A 116 2.71 -34.09 -10.98
CA GLN A 116 2.53 -35.26 -11.85
C GLN A 116 3.06 -36.56 -11.23
N GLY A 117 4.01 -36.46 -10.29
CA GLY A 117 4.57 -37.61 -9.56
C GLY A 117 3.85 -37.89 -8.24
N LEU A 118 3.03 -36.96 -7.75
CA LEU A 118 2.35 -37.06 -6.47
C LEU A 118 0.98 -37.71 -6.61
N ARG A 119 0.64 -38.58 -5.66
CA ARG A 119 -0.71 -39.15 -5.58
C ARG A 119 -1.66 -38.13 -4.96
N VAL A 120 -2.93 -38.20 -5.36
CA VAL A 120 -3.98 -37.35 -4.78
C VAL A 120 -4.06 -37.53 -3.26
N GLU A 121 -3.88 -38.77 -2.78
CA GLU A 121 -3.90 -39.05 -1.33
C GLU A 121 -2.79 -38.29 -0.59
N ASP A 122 -1.59 -38.16 -1.17
CA ASP A 122 -0.46 -37.47 -0.55
C ASP A 122 -0.66 -35.94 -0.53
N ILE A 123 -1.34 -35.41 -1.55
CA ILE A 123 -1.67 -33.97 -1.66
C ILE A 123 -2.75 -33.58 -0.65
N CYS A 124 -3.78 -34.41 -0.51
CA CYS A 124 -4.90 -34.18 0.41
C CYS A 124 -4.61 -34.66 1.84
N LEU A 125 -3.44 -35.27 2.09
CA LEU A 125 -3.08 -35.74 3.42
C LEU A 125 -2.89 -34.57 4.39
N ARG A 126 -3.85 -34.44 5.30
CA ARG A 126 -3.77 -33.57 6.47
C ARG A 126 -3.35 -34.40 7.68
N THR A 127 -2.51 -33.84 8.53
CA THR A 127 -2.19 -34.42 9.84
C THR A 127 -2.74 -33.53 10.95
N GLU A 128 -2.67 -34.00 12.19
CA GLU A 128 -3.06 -33.20 13.36
C GLU A 128 -2.20 -31.93 13.51
N THR A 129 -0.99 -31.94 12.96
CA THR A 129 0.02 -30.88 13.12
C THR A 129 0.40 -30.19 11.83
N GLU A 130 -0.14 -30.61 10.67
CA GLU A 130 0.19 -29.99 9.39
C GLU A 130 -1.02 -29.97 8.45
N PRO A 131 -1.29 -28.82 7.78
CA PRO A 131 -2.33 -28.77 6.76
C PRO A 131 -1.96 -29.64 5.56
N SER A 132 -2.96 -29.95 4.73
CA SER A 132 -2.69 -30.64 3.47
C SER A 132 -1.97 -29.71 2.50
N ILE A 133 -1.35 -30.28 1.46
CA ILE A 133 -0.72 -29.48 0.41
C ILE A 133 -1.79 -28.76 -0.41
N ALA A 134 -2.96 -29.37 -0.57
CA ALA A 134 -4.11 -28.70 -1.18
C ALA A 134 -4.48 -27.41 -0.43
N ASP A 135 -4.57 -27.46 0.90
CA ASP A 135 -4.86 -26.28 1.73
C ASP A 135 -3.76 -25.22 1.57
N MET A 136 -2.48 -25.64 1.60
CA MET A 136 -1.35 -24.72 1.44
C MET A 136 -1.34 -24.03 0.06
N VAL A 137 -1.64 -24.77 -1.01
CA VAL A 137 -1.78 -24.23 -2.37
C VAL A 137 -2.92 -23.21 -2.42
N GLU A 138 -4.09 -23.57 -1.90
CA GLU A 138 -5.25 -22.67 -1.83
C GLU A 138 -4.90 -21.37 -1.12
N TRP A 139 -4.29 -21.46 0.06
CA TRP A 139 -3.91 -20.28 0.85
C TRP A 139 -2.87 -19.40 0.14
N VAL A 140 -1.86 -19.99 -0.53
CA VAL A 140 -0.89 -19.22 -1.31
C VAL A 140 -1.56 -18.53 -2.50
N MET A 141 -2.44 -19.24 -3.21
CA MET A 141 -3.18 -18.66 -4.35
C MET A 141 -4.09 -17.53 -3.90
N ASP A 142 -4.76 -17.68 -2.76
CA ASP A 142 -5.63 -16.64 -2.22
C ASP A 142 -4.83 -15.44 -1.72
N ALA A 143 -3.70 -15.66 -1.05
CA ALA A 143 -2.79 -14.56 -0.69
C ALA A 143 -2.32 -13.82 -1.95
N GLU A 144 -1.88 -14.53 -2.99
CA GLU A 144 -1.43 -13.93 -4.25
C GLU A 144 -2.54 -13.12 -4.93
N ARG A 145 -3.76 -13.65 -4.98
CA ARG A 145 -4.93 -12.94 -5.53
C ARG A 145 -5.21 -11.66 -4.77
N HIS A 146 -5.21 -11.70 -3.42
CA HIS A 146 -5.48 -10.52 -2.60
C HIS A 146 -4.40 -9.45 -2.79
N PHE A 147 -3.12 -9.83 -2.73
CA PHE A 147 -2.00 -8.91 -2.90
C PHE A 147 -1.81 -8.41 -4.34
N SER A 148 -2.27 -9.16 -5.36
CA SER A 148 -2.18 -8.71 -6.76
C SER A 148 -3.36 -7.84 -7.18
N SER A 149 -4.54 -8.01 -6.58
CA SER A 149 -5.76 -7.30 -6.99
C SER A 149 -6.06 -6.04 -6.16
N GLN A 150 -5.85 -6.07 -4.85
CA GLN A 150 -6.31 -4.97 -3.95
C GLN A 150 -5.17 -4.03 -3.53
N TYR A 151 -3.99 -4.56 -3.22
CA TYR A 151 -2.82 -3.80 -2.77
C TYR A 151 -2.20 -2.82 -3.80
N PRO A 152 -2.18 -3.09 -5.13
CA PRO A 152 -1.70 -2.11 -6.09
C PRO A 152 -2.68 -0.95 -6.25
N PHE A 153 -3.98 -1.16 -6.03
CA PHE A 153 -4.98 -0.08 -6.03
C PHE A 153 -4.67 0.93 -4.92
N GLU A 154 -4.38 0.42 -3.73
CA GLU A 154 -4.00 1.20 -2.56
C GLU A 154 -2.74 2.06 -2.75
N ALA A 155 -1.64 1.44 -3.17
CA ALA A 155 -0.37 2.14 -3.40
C ALA A 155 -0.45 3.13 -4.58
N LEU A 156 -1.21 2.81 -5.64
CA LEU A 156 -1.46 3.73 -6.75
C LEU A 156 -2.35 4.90 -6.31
N ASN A 157 -3.28 4.67 -5.40
CA ASN A 157 -4.15 5.73 -4.90
C ASN A 157 -3.42 6.68 -3.94
N LEU A 158 -2.50 6.19 -3.09
CA LEU A 158 -1.57 7.04 -2.33
C LEU A 158 -0.80 7.99 -3.25
N LEU A 159 -0.27 7.47 -4.35
CA LEU A 159 0.42 8.27 -5.36
C LEU A 159 -0.56 9.25 -6.05
N ARG A 160 -1.77 8.82 -6.38
CA ARG A 160 -2.78 9.71 -7.00
C ARG A 160 -3.21 10.85 -6.08
N VAL A 161 -3.37 10.60 -4.77
CA VAL A 161 -3.70 11.65 -3.79
C VAL A 161 -2.61 12.72 -3.77
N SER A 162 -1.34 12.29 -3.62
CA SER A 162 -0.23 13.23 -3.56
C SER A 162 -0.08 14.02 -4.86
N LEU A 163 -0.25 13.36 -6.01
CA LEU A 163 -0.19 14.00 -7.33
C LEU A 163 -1.36 14.96 -7.61
N GLN A 164 -2.60 14.59 -7.25
CA GLN A 164 -3.77 15.45 -7.44
C GLN A 164 -3.73 16.68 -6.54
N LEU A 165 -3.31 16.53 -5.29
CA LEU A 165 -3.22 17.64 -4.35
C LEU A 165 -2.09 18.59 -4.75
N LEU A 166 -0.94 18.07 -5.19
CA LEU A 166 0.09 18.91 -5.81
C LEU A 166 -0.44 19.61 -7.06
N ARG A 167 -1.14 18.93 -7.96
CA ARG A 167 -1.78 19.55 -9.14
C ARG A 167 -2.75 20.67 -8.74
N HIS A 168 -3.60 20.45 -7.74
CA HIS A 168 -4.52 21.48 -7.24
C HIS A 168 -3.75 22.68 -6.66
N CYS A 169 -2.65 22.42 -5.97
CA CYS A 169 -1.79 23.48 -5.44
C CYS A 169 -1.14 24.27 -6.57
N CYS A 170 -0.50 23.58 -7.49
CA CYS A 170 0.14 24.09 -8.68
C CYS A 170 -0.77 24.97 -9.54
N LEU A 171 -2.03 24.56 -9.76
CA LEU A 171 -3.01 25.32 -10.55
C LEU A 171 -3.48 26.60 -9.82
N ASN A 172 -3.60 26.56 -8.49
CA ASN A 172 -3.96 27.72 -7.68
C ASN A 172 -2.79 28.68 -7.43
N LEU A 173 -1.55 28.21 -7.57
CA LEU A 173 -0.32 28.96 -7.32
C LEU A 173 0.15 29.80 -8.53
N GLY A 174 -0.40 29.61 -9.73
CA GLY A 174 -0.22 30.46 -10.92
C GLY A 174 1.22 30.63 -11.46
N TYR A 175 2.28 30.24 -10.73
CA TYR A 175 3.66 30.66 -11.01
C TYR A 175 4.75 29.69 -10.51
N SER A 176 4.57 28.38 -10.60
CA SER A 176 5.66 27.43 -10.30
C SER A 176 6.12 26.72 -11.58
N VAL A 177 7.39 26.89 -11.97
CA VAL A 177 7.98 26.12 -13.10
C VAL A 177 7.95 24.62 -12.77
N CYS A 178 8.13 24.27 -11.50
CA CYS A 178 8.03 22.91 -10.96
C CYS A 178 6.62 22.33 -11.15
N ALA A 179 5.57 23.16 -11.04
CA ALA A 179 4.20 22.74 -11.36
C ALA A 179 4.04 22.27 -12.81
N ARG A 180 4.70 22.97 -13.74
CA ARG A 180 4.54 22.72 -15.17
C ARG A 180 5.28 21.46 -15.62
N GLU A 181 6.51 21.25 -15.16
CA GLU A 181 7.27 20.01 -15.41
C GLU A 181 6.58 18.79 -14.76
N PHE A 182 6.11 18.94 -13.53
CA PHE A 182 5.40 17.89 -12.80
C PHE A 182 4.06 17.47 -13.45
N LEU A 183 3.28 18.44 -13.95
CA LEU A 183 2.04 18.16 -14.67
C LEU A 183 2.30 17.42 -15.99
N LEU A 184 3.40 17.74 -16.69
CA LEU A 184 3.77 17.07 -17.93
C LEU A 184 4.19 15.61 -17.72
N GLU A 185 4.84 15.29 -16.59
CA GLU A 185 5.25 13.92 -16.25
C GLU A 185 4.11 13.01 -15.78
N ASN A 186 3.00 13.57 -15.25
CA ASN A 186 1.98 12.81 -14.52
C ASN A 186 0.55 12.89 -15.09
N MET A 187 0.37 13.46 -16.30
CA MET A 187 -0.94 13.64 -16.96
C MET A 187 -1.71 12.34 -17.30
N SER A 188 -1.14 11.15 -17.07
CA SER A 188 -1.78 9.85 -17.37
C SER A 188 -2.73 9.34 -16.29
N LEU A 189 -2.87 10.02 -15.15
CA LEU A 189 -3.72 9.59 -14.04
C LEU A 189 -5.08 10.31 -14.09
N GLY A 190 -6.12 9.58 -14.51
CA GLY A 190 -7.44 10.09 -14.90
C GLY A 190 -8.18 10.99 -13.88
N GLU A 191 -9.14 11.75 -14.40
CA GLU A 191 -9.72 12.96 -13.77
C GLU A 191 -10.81 12.71 -12.70
N ASN A 192 -11.26 11.47 -12.47
CA ASN A 192 -12.46 11.17 -11.67
C ASN A 192 -12.21 10.71 -10.21
N PHE A 193 -11.01 10.89 -9.66
CA PHE A 193 -10.71 10.44 -8.29
C PHE A 193 -10.86 11.57 -7.27
N ALA A 194 -11.63 11.33 -6.20
CA ALA A 194 -11.80 12.25 -5.09
C ALA A 194 -10.73 11.97 -4.01
N ALA A 195 -9.53 12.53 -4.18
CA ALA A 195 -8.40 12.34 -3.26
C ALA A 195 -8.75 12.56 -1.77
N GLN A 196 -9.61 13.55 -1.48
CA GLN A 196 -10.07 13.82 -0.11
C GLN A 196 -10.97 12.70 0.45
N LYS A 197 -11.81 12.10 -0.39
CA LYS A 197 -12.67 10.98 -0.01
C LYS A 197 -11.81 9.74 0.26
N PHE A 198 -10.89 9.43 -0.65
CA PHE A 198 -9.96 8.31 -0.46
C PHE A 198 -9.11 8.49 0.79
N ALA A 199 -8.53 9.66 1.05
CA ALA A 199 -7.70 9.85 2.25
C ALA A 199 -8.48 9.66 3.56
N ARG A 200 -9.81 9.84 3.54
CA ARG A 200 -10.72 9.58 4.67
C ARG A 200 -11.16 8.11 4.76
N GLU A 201 -11.43 7.46 3.64
CA GLU A 201 -11.81 6.03 3.60
C GLU A 201 -10.60 5.14 3.90
N TRP A 202 -9.41 5.54 3.45
CA TRP A 202 -8.14 4.87 3.70
C TRP A 202 -7.77 4.73 5.18
N THR A 203 -8.20 5.68 6.01
CA THR A 203 -7.98 5.56 7.45
C THR A 203 -8.77 4.40 8.09
N ASP A 204 -9.71 3.78 7.36
CA ASP A 204 -10.70 2.81 7.85
C ASP A 204 -10.58 1.40 7.22
N ASP A 205 -9.47 1.09 6.52
CA ASP A 205 -9.34 -0.14 5.71
C ASP A 205 -9.03 -1.42 6.54
N GLU A 206 -9.91 -1.78 7.48
CA GLU A 206 -9.77 -2.95 8.37
C GLU A 206 -10.22 -4.27 7.72
N SER A 207 -11.11 -4.21 6.74
CA SER A 207 -11.82 -5.38 6.22
C SER A 207 -10.93 -6.37 5.44
N MET A 208 -9.98 -5.86 4.65
CA MET A 208 -9.05 -6.70 3.88
C MET A 208 -7.99 -7.35 4.77
N LEU A 209 -7.49 -6.58 5.75
CA LEU A 209 -6.48 -7.03 6.71
C LEU A 209 -7.02 -8.13 7.64
N ALA A 210 -8.32 -8.09 7.94
CA ALA A 210 -9.01 -9.12 8.70
C ALA A 210 -8.95 -10.49 8.02
N VAL A 211 -9.27 -10.57 6.72
CA VAL A 211 -9.23 -11.84 5.96
C VAL A 211 -7.83 -12.43 5.93
N LEU A 212 -6.81 -11.61 5.64
CA LEU A 212 -5.42 -12.07 5.67
C LEU A 212 -4.95 -12.45 7.08
N ASN A 213 -5.50 -11.83 8.14
CA ASN A 213 -5.17 -12.19 9.52
C ASN A 213 -5.78 -13.54 9.86
N GLU A 214 -7.03 -13.80 9.50
CA GLU A 214 -7.68 -15.10 9.72
C GLU A 214 -6.91 -16.24 9.03
N MET A 215 -6.51 -16.04 7.77
CA MET A 215 -5.70 -17.00 7.03
C MET A 215 -4.35 -17.26 7.73
N LEU A 216 -3.63 -16.20 8.10
CA LEU A 216 -2.31 -16.32 8.74
C LEU A 216 -2.39 -16.88 10.16
N CYS A 217 -3.41 -16.53 10.94
CA CYS A 217 -3.64 -17.10 12.27
C CYS A 217 -3.90 -18.61 12.18
N THR A 218 -4.72 -19.03 11.21
CA THR A 218 -4.98 -20.46 10.95
C THR A 218 -3.70 -21.19 10.55
N ALA A 219 -2.91 -20.59 9.66
CA ALA A 219 -1.63 -21.14 9.25
C ALA A 219 -0.62 -21.19 10.41
N SER A 220 -0.49 -20.14 11.22
CA SER A 220 0.46 -20.07 12.35
C SER A 220 0.11 -21.09 13.42
N PHE A 221 -1.17 -21.20 13.79
CA PHE A 221 -1.64 -22.22 14.75
C PHE A 221 -1.24 -23.64 14.31
N LEU A 222 -1.38 -23.94 13.03
CA LEU A 222 -1.01 -25.24 12.48
C LEU A 222 0.50 -25.41 12.32
N MET A 223 1.26 -24.33 12.12
CA MET A 223 2.72 -24.38 12.02
C MET A 223 3.42 -24.44 13.39
N GLU A 224 2.83 -23.86 14.43
CA GLU A 224 3.36 -23.80 15.81
C GLU A 224 2.97 -25.03 16.65
N ALA A 225 2.04 -25.87 16.20
CA ALA A 225 1.62 -27.11 16.88
C ALA A 225 2.71 -28.22 16.93
N LYS A 226 3.99 -27.86 16.74
CA LYS A 226 5.15 -28.72 16.95
C LYS A 226 6.15 -28.01 17.87
N ASP A 227 5.85 -28.11 19.16
CA ASP A 227 6.81 -28.38 20.24
C ASP A 227 6.16 -29.35 21.22
#